data_AF-A0A966C873-F1
#
_entry.id   AF-A0A966C873-F1
#
_cell.length_a   1.000
_cell.length_b   1.000
_cell.length_c   1.000
_cell.angle_alpha   90.00
_cell.angle_beta   90.00
_cell.angle_gamma   90.00
#
_symmetry.space_group_name_H-M   'P 1'
#
loop_
_entity.id
_entity.type
_entity.pdbx_description
1 polymer ?
#
loop_
_entity_poly.entity_id
_entity_poly.type
_entity_poly.pdbx_seq_one_letter_code
_entity_poly.pdbx_strand_id
1 'polypeptide(L)' 'GKSAKDVSIAEAAYIAALPQAPTYLSPYGNHQNDLDKRKNSVLRHMLDNNLITKDEYNVAKEEKVTFLPQAVTGIRAP' A
#
# COMPACT_ATOMS: atom_id res chain seq x y z
N GLY A 1 -5.07 6.95 -13.96
CA GLY A 1 -5.13 5.75 -13.10
C GLY A 1 -4.20 4.69 -13.66
N LYS A 2 -3.45 4.00 -12.81
CA LYS A 2 -2.69 2.80 -13.23
C LYS A 2 -3.64 1.61 -13.37
N SER A 3 -3.35 0.70 -14.27
CA SER A 3 -4.06 -0.58 -14.35
C SER A 3 -3.74 -1.41 -13.10
N ALA A 4 -4.71 -2.18 -12.59
CA ALA A 4 -4.51 -3.04 -11.41
C ALA A 4 -3.40 -4.09 -11.60
N LYS A 5 -3.00 -4.35 -12.85
CA LYS A 5 -1.90 -5.25 -13.22
C LYS A 5 -0.52 -4.59 -13.15
N ASP A 6 -0.44 -3.25 -13.17
CA ASP A 6 0.83 -2.49 -13.15
C ASP A 6 1.19 -1.99 -11.75
N VAL A 7 0.59 -2.59 -10.72
CA VAL A 7 0.77 -2.20 -9.33
C VAL A 7 1.98 -2.93 -8.76
N SER A 8 2.94 -2.18 -8.22
CA SER A 8 4.11 -2.76 -7.54
C SER A 8 3.67 -3.58 -6.33
N ILE A 9 4.47 -4.56 -5.92
CA ILE A 9 4.22 -5.38 -4.72
C ILE A 9 4.06 -4.50 -3.48
N ALA A 10 4.85 -3.43 -3.39
CA ALA A 10 4.75 -2.48 -2.29
C ALA A 10 3.41 -1.71 -2.33
N GLU A 11 2.97 -1.27 -3.51
CA GLU A 11 1.67 -0.60 -3.70
C GLU A 11 0.50 -1.56 -3.36
N ALA A 12 0.58 -2.82 -3.80
CA ALA A 12 -0.39 -3.87 -3.49
C ALA A 12 -0.46 -4.16 -1.99
N ALA A 13 0.68 -4.20 -1.30
CA ALA A 13 0.75 -4.40 0.14
C ALA A 13 0.07 -3.25 0.90
N TYR A 14 0.23 -2.00 0.45
CA TYR A 14 -0.48 -0.86 1.03
C TYR A 14 -1.99 -0.93 0.75
N ILE A 15 -2.41 -1.28 -0.46
CA ILE A 15 -3.83 -1.46 -0.78
C ILE A 15 -4.47 -2.55 0.08
N ALA A 16 -3.74 -3.64 0.34
CA ALA A 16 -4.20 -4.73 1.21
C ALA A 16 -4.14 -4.40 2.71
N ALA A 17 -3.36 -3.39 3.12
CA ALA A 17 -3.30 -2.91 4.50
C ALA A 17 -4.47 -1.98 4.87
N LEU A 18 -4.98 -1.21 3.90
CA LEU A 18 -6.07 -0.24 4.08
C LEU A 18 -7.45 -0.80 4.53
N PRO A 19 -7.90 -2.02 4.13
CA PRO A 19 -9.26 -2.50 4.45
C PRO A 19 -9.50 -2.67 5.94
N GLN A 20 -8.44 -2.95 6.71
CA GLN A 20 -8.53 -3.14 8.16
C GLN A 20 -8.80 -1.84 8.90
N ALA A 21 -8.31 -0.69 8.40
CA ALA A 21 -8.48 0.61 9.06
C ALA A 21 -8.23 1.77 8.08
N PRO A 22 -9.16 2.05 7.16
CA PRO A 22 -8.94 3.03 6.09
C PRO A 22 -8.71 4.46 6.61
N THR A 23 -9.34 4.82 7.73
CA THR A 23 -9.22 6.16 8.34
C THR A 23 -7.93 6.31 9.16
N TYR A 24 -7.48 5.23 9.80
CA TYR A 24 -6.31 5.25 10.69
C TYR A 24 -5.00 5.16 9.90
N LEU A 25 -5.00 4.31 8.86
CA LEU A 25 -3.88 4.06 7.96
C LEU A 25 -3.89 5.01 6.76
N SER A 26 -4.35 6.24 6.96
CA SER A 26 -4.30 7.24 5.90
C SER A 26 -2.84 7.65 5.64
N PRO A 27 -2.37 7.60 4.38
CA PRO A 27 -1.02 8.05 4.03
C PRO A 27 -0.83 9.57 4.24
N TYR A 28 -1.93 10.32 4.40
CA TYR A 28 -1.95 11.75 4.67
C TYR A 28 -2.04 12.10 6.17
N GLY A 29 -2.11 11.09 7.04
CA GLY A 29 -2.19 11.28 8.48
C GLY A 29 -0.84 11.23 9.19
N ASN A 30 -0.86 11.42 10.52
CA ASN A 30 0.31 11.30 11.39
C ASN A 30 0.75 9.85 11.66
N HIS A 31 -0.01 8.84 11.21
CA HIS A 31 0.21 7.43 11.52
C HIS A 31 1.05 6.69 10.46
N GLN A 32 2.02 7.37 9.83
CA GLN A 32 2.90 6.77 8.82
C GLN A 32 3.69 5.56 9.37
N ASN A 33 4.03 5.58 10.65
CA ASN A 33 4.76 4.47 11.28
C ASN A 33 3.89 3.20 11.39
N ASP A 34 2.60 3.36 11.71
CA ASP A 34 1.64 2.26 11.72
C ASP A 34 1.33 1.76 10.31
N LEU A 35 1.27 2.67 9.34
CA LEU A 35 1.18 2.31 7.92
C LEU A 35 2.33 1.40 7.50
N ASP A 36 3.58 1.74 7.85
CA ASP A 36 4.75 0.94 7.49
C ASP A 36 4.78 -0.41 8.22
N LYS A 37 4.40 -0.44 9.51
CA LYS A 37 4.23 -1.71 10.25
C LYS A 37 3.20 -2.63 9.58
N ARG A 38 2.10 -2.07 9.09
CA ARG A 38 1.05 -2.83 8.39
C ARG A 38 1.54 -3.31 7.03
N LYS A 39 2.22 -2.48 6.24
CA LYS A 39 2.90 -2.89 5.01
C LYS A 39 3.81 -4.10 5.26
N ASN A 40 4.67 -4.01 6.28
CA ASN A 40 5.61 -5.08 6.62
C ASN A 40 4.90 -6.37 7.04
N SER A 41 3.76 -6.26 7.73
CA SER A 41 2.91 -7.42 8.07
C SER A 41 2.33 -8.06 6.81
N VAL A 42 1.78 -7.26 5.89
CA VAL A 42 1.24 -7.76 4.62
C VAL A 42 2.33 -8.39 3.76
N LEU A 43 3.50 -7.77 3.62
CA LEU A 43 4.64 -8.34 2.90
C LEU A 43 5.07 -9.68 3.48
N ARG A 44 5.05 -9.82 4.81
CA ARG A 44 5.35 -11.09 5.48
C ARG A 44 4.28 -12.15 5.18
N HIS A 45 3.00 -11.79 5.17
CA HIS A 45 1.92 -12.68 4.74
C HIS A 45 2.04 -13.06 3.26
N MET A 46 2.42 -12.12 2.38
CA MET A 46 2.62 -12.41 0.96
C MET A 46 3.77 -13.39 0.75
N LEU A 47 4.85 -13.24 1.51
CA LEU A 47 5.97 -14.18 1.49
C LEU A 47 5.57 -15.56 2.03
N ASP A 48 4.81 -15.61 3.12
CA ASP A 48 4.28 -16.85 3.71
C ASP A 48 3.33 -17.61 2.77
N ASN A 49 2.53 -16.86 1.99
CA ASN A 49 1.65 -17.40 0.97
C ASN A 49 2.36 -17.68 -0.37
N ASN A 50 3.69 -17.56 -0.44
CA ASN A 50 4.48 -17.69 -1.67
C ASN A 50 3.97 -16.80 -2.83
N LEU A 51 3.34 -15.66 -2.52
CA LEU A 51 2.91 -14.67 -3.52
C LEU A 51 4.07 -13.83 -4.04
N ILE A 52 5.13 -13.69 -3.23
CA ILE A 52 6.34 -12.92 -3.54
C ILE A 52 7.58 -13.69 -3.10
N THR A 53 8.71 -13.40 -3.75
CA THR A 53 10.00 -13.98 -3.35
C THR A 53 10.69 -13.19 -2.24
N LYS A 54 11.70 -13.77 -1.58
CA LYS A 54 12.52 -13.04 -0.58
C LYS A 54 13.21 -11.80 -1.16
N ASP A 55 13.56 -11.85 -2.44
CA ASP A 55 14.20 -10.74 -3.14
C ASP A 55 13.21 -9.58 -3.29
N GLU A 56 12.01 -9.87 -3.81
CA GLU A 56 10.92 -8.92 -3.91
C GLU A 56 10.45 -8.39 -2.55
N TYR A 57 10.46 -9.22 -1.51
CA TYR A 57 10.18 -8.78 -0.15
C TYR A 57 11.18 -7.72 0.33
N ASN A 58 12.48 -7.89 0.06
CA ASN A 58 13.48 -6.90 0.43
C ASN A 58 13.33 -5.61 -0.38
N VAL A 59 13.12 -5.74 -1.70
CA VAL A 59 12.87 -4.60 -2.58
C VAL A 59 11.63 -3.83 -2.11
N ALA A 60 10.50 -4.50 -1.89
CA ALA A 60 9.25 -3.86 -1.47
C ALA A 60 9.30 -3.30 -0.04
N LYS A 61 10.16 -3.86 0.82
CA LYS A 61 10.37 -3.35 2.18
C LYS A 61 11.13 -2.03 2.16
N GLU A 62 12.16 -1.91 1.31
CA GLU A 62 12.94 -0.68 1.12
C GLU A 62 12.23 0.35 0.21
N GLU A 63 11.33 -0.11 -0.66
CA GLU A 63 10.55 0.74 -1.54
C GLU A 63 9.58 1.61 -0.73
N LYS A 64 9.87 2.91 -0.71
CA LYS A 64 8.93 3.93 -0.22
C LYS A 64 7.96 4.29 -1.33
N VAL A 65 6.77 3.71 -1.27
CA VAL A 65 5.67 4.07 -2.17
C VAL A 65 5.23 5.49 -1.88
N THR A 66 5.43 6.38 -2.85
CA THR A 66 4.92 7.75 -2.80
C THR A 66 3.47 7.74 -3.25
N PHE A 67 2.55 7.96 -2.32
CA PHE A 67 1.13 8.05 -2.65
C PHE A 67 0.87 9.33 -3.47
N LEU A 68 0.16 9.18 -4.59
CA LEU A 68 -0.33 10.33 -5.35
C LEU A 68 -1.37 11.07 -4.50
N PRO A 69 -1.25 12.40 -4.30
CA PRO A 69 -2.18 13.19 -3.50
C PRO A 69 -3.60 12.92 -3.97
N GLN A 70 -4.54 12.78 -3.03
CA GLN A 70 -5.96 12.55 -3.32
C GLN A 70 -6.37 13.50 -4.44
N ALA A 71 -6.61 12.95 -5.62
CA ALA A 71 -7.34 13.66 -6.64
C ALA A 71 -8.69 13.98 -5.99
N VAL A 72 -8.86 15.24 -5.61
CA VAL A 72 -10.15 15.88 -5.44
C VAL A 72 -10.83 15.83 -6.80
N THR A 73 -11.25 14.63 -7.22
CA THR A 73 -12.30 14.49 -8.22
C THR A 73 -13.56 14.93 -7.52
N GLY A 74 -13.72 16.25 -7.46
CA GLY A 74 -14.98 16.90 -7.21
C GLY A 74 -15.98 16.26 -8.16
N ILE A 75 -16.85 15.45 -7.58
CA ILE A 75 -17.99 14.89 -8.26
C ILE A 75 -18.91 16.10 -8.51
N ARG A 76 -18.62 16.87 -9.56
CA ARG A 76 -19.61 17.76 -10.16
C ARG A 76 -20.58 16.84 -10.87
N ALA A 77 -21.57 16.35 -10.13
CA ALA A 77 -22.81 15.92 -10.72
C ALA A 77 -23.47 17.14 -11.41
N PRO A 78 -24.06 16.96 -12.60
CA PRO A 78 -24.60 18.05 -13.44
C PRO A 78 -25.81 18.76 -12.83
#